data_AF-A0A959NE20-F1
#
_entry.id   AF-A0A959NE20-F1
#
_cell.length_a   1.000
_cell.length_b   1.000
_cell.length_c   1.000
_cell.angle_alpha   90.00
_cell.angle_beta   90.00
_cell.angle_gamma   90.00
#
_symmetry.space_group_name_H-M   'P 1'
#
loop_
_entity.id
_entity.type
_entity.pdbx_description
1 polymer ?
#
loop_
_entity_poly.entity_id
_entity_poly.type
_entity_poly.pdbx_seq_one_letter_code
_entity_poly.pdbx_strand_id
1 'polypeptide(L)'
;MKILEIKVLRGPNYWSVRRTKLIQMKLDLEDLEKKPTNLIPGFRERLEKMFPSMIEHRCSEGVRGGFFMRVDEGTWMGHVIEHIALEIQTLAGMDTGFGRTRTPEGEKEGVYYVVFSYIEADAGVYAAKAAKDIAEALIAGKEY
;
A
#
# COMPACT_ATOMS: atom_id res chain seq x y z
N MET A 1 5.48 12.59 -1.18
CA MET A 1 5.50 11.62 -0.07
C MET A 1 6.88 11.03 0.07
N LYS A 2 7.29 10.67 1.28
CA LYS A 2 8.67 10.27 1.57
C LYS A 2 8.72 8.99 2.39
N ILE A 3 9.51 8.02 1.91
CA ILE A 3 9.85 6.84 2.69
C ILE A 3 10.90 7.26 3.73
N LEU A 4 10.54 7.14 5.01
CA LEU A 4 11.42 7.45 6.13
C LEU A 4 12.28 6.23 6.51
N GLU A 5 11.71 5.03 6.45
CA GLU A 5 12.38 3.79 6.81
C GLU A 5 11.73 2.59 6.13
N ILE A 6 12.52 1.59 5.76
CA ILE A 6 12.03 0.24 5.40
C ILE A 6 12.72 -0.77 6.31
N LYS A 7 11.93 -1.59 7.00
CA LYS A 7 12.39 -2.71 7.81
C LYS A 7 11.87 -4.03 7.26
N VAL A 8 12.77 -5.00 7.16
CA VAL A 8 12.40 -6.40 6.87
C VAL A 8 12.23 -7.13 8.20
N LEU A 9 11.00 -7.53 8.50
CA LEU A 9 10.68 -8.28 9.71
C LEU A 9 10.75 -9.78 9.42
N ARG A 10 11.44 -10.52 10.29
CA ARG A 10 11.63 -11.97 10.22
C ARG A 10 11.22 -12.58 11.58
N GLY A 11 10.31 -13.54 11.56
CA GLY A 11 9.75 -14.15 12.76
C GLY A 11 8.55 -13.39 13.34
N PRO A 12 8.00 -13.85 14.48
CA PRO A 12 6.93 -13.16 15.20
C PRO A 12 7.30 -11.71 15.49
N ASN A 13 6.36 -10.79 15.27
CA ASN A 13 6.61 -9.36 15.36
C ASN A 13 5.37 -8.62 15.88
N TYR A 14 5.52 -7.31 16.10
CA TYR A 14 4.47 -6.43 16.64
C TYR A 14 3.15 -6.48 15.85
N TRP A 15 3.22 -6.62 14.52
CA TRP A 15 2.04 -6.60 13.63
C TRP A 15 1.32 -7.94 13.58
N SER A 16 2.05 -9.03 13.78
CA SER A 16 1.48 -10.37 13.82
C SER A 16 2.42 -11.37 14.47
N VAL A 17 1.88 -12.16 15.38
CA VAL A 17 2.57 -13.33 15.93
C VAL A 17 2.60 -14.49 14.91
N ARG A 18 1.64 -14.53 13.96
CA ARG A 18 1.50 -15.62 12.98
C ARG A 18 2.14 -15.31 11.62
N ARG A 19 2.12 -14.04 11.18
CA ARG A 19 2.75 -13.63 9.92
C ARG A 19 4.19 -13.20 10.19
N THR A 20 5.13 -14.07 9.80
CA THR A 20 6.55 -13.96 10.18
C THR A 20 7.44 -13.30 9.13
N LYS A 21 6.91 -13.01 7.94
CA LYS A 21 7.62 -12.35 6.85
C LYS A 21 6.86 -11.10 6.42
N LEU A 22 7.22 -9.95 7.01
CA LEU A 22 6.57 -8.68 6.74
C LEU A 22 7.59 -7.60 6.38
N ILE A 23 7.27 -6.77 5.40
CA ILE A 23 7.91 -5.48 5.21
C ILE A 23 7.15 -4.47 6.06
N GLN A 24 7.89 -3.64 6.79
CA GLN A 24 7.35 -2.47 7.47
C GLN A 24 7.98 -1.23 6.83
N MET A 25 7.17 -0.43 6.16
CA MET A 25 7.59 0.85 5.57
C MET A 25 7.01 2.01 6.39
N LYS A 26 7.87 2.85 6.95
CA LYS A 26 7.47 4.12 7.58
C LYS A 26 7.41 5.19 6.49
N LEU A 27 6.22 5.74 6.25
CA LEU A 27 5.92 6.65 5.14
C LEU A 27 5.34 7.97 5.67
N ASP A 28 5.94 9.10 5.31
CA ASP A 28 5.36 10.44 5.51
C ASP A 28 4.57 10.83 4.25
N LEU A 29 3.26 11.03 4.38
CA LEU A 29 2.38 11.46 3.28
C LEU A 29 2.58 12.93 2.91
N GLU A 30 3.19 13.73 3.79
CA GLU A 30 3.36 15.16 3.58
C GLU A 30 2.00 15.82 3.24
N ASP A 31 1.92 16.63 2.18
CA ASP A 31 0.68 17.29 1.77
C ASP A 31 -0.43 16.32 1.32
N LEU A 32 -0.10 15.06 1.02
CA LEU A 32 -1.10 14.05 0.65
C LEU A 32 -1.96 13.60 1.82
N GLU A 33 -1.56 13.90 3.06
CA GLU A 33 -2.43 13.66 4.23
C GLU A 33 -3.78 14.36 4.10
N LYS A 34 -3.80 15.53 3.45
CA LYS A 34 -5.01 16.33 3.22
C LYS A 34 -5.67 16.05 1.88
N LYS A 35 -5.17 15.07 1.12
CA LYS A 35 -5.63 14.73 -0.24
C LYS A 35 -5.87 13.22 -0.35
N PRO A 36 -6.91 12.69 0.31
CA PRO A 36 -7.35 11.31 0.09
C PRO A 36 -7.69 11.06 -1.38
N THR A 37 -7.76 9.79 -1.76
CA THR A 37 -7.89 9.36 -3.17
C THR A 37 -9.05 9.99 -3.93
N ASN A 38 -10.18 10.24 -3.27
CA ASN A 38 -11.37 10.87 -3.87
C ASN A 38 -11.18 12.35 -4.23
N LEU A 39 -10.17 13.02 -3.66
CA LEU A 39 -9.81 14.40 -4.01
C LEU A 39 -8.76 14.47 -5.13
N ILE A 40 -8.34 13.34 -5.69
CA ILE A 40 -7.34 13.26 -6.76
C ILE A 40 -8.05 12.89 -8.08
N PRO A 41 -8.28 13.86 -8.99
CA PRO A 41 -9.05 13.60 -10.21
C PRO A 41 -8.45 12.50 -11.09
N GLY A 42 -9.29 11.55 -11.51
CA GLY A 42 -8.92 10.46 -12.39
C GLY A 42 -8.04 9.38 -11.75
N PHE A 43 -7.78 9.44 -10.44
CA PHE A 43 -6.86 8.52 -9.76
C PHE A 43 -7.39 7.08 -9.80
N ARG A 44 -8.68 6.91 -9.48
CA ARG A 44 -9.37 5.63 -9.47
C ARG A 44 -9.26 4.90 -10.80
N GLU A 45 -9.50 5.62 -11.90
CA GLU A 45 -9.53 5.08 -13.25
C GLU A 45 -8.12 4.70 -13.72
N ARG A 46 -7.12 5.53 -13.41
CA ARG A 46 -5.71 5.22 -13.71
C ARG A 46 -5.23 3.99 -12.92
N LEU A 47 -5.61 3.88 -11.65
CA LEU A 47 -5.23 2.75 -10.79
C LEU A 47 -5.81 1.42 -11.31
N GLU A 48 -7.10 1.37 -11.65
CA GLU A 48 -7.73 0.16 -12.19
C GLU A 48 -7.23 -0.18 -13.60
N LYS A 49 -6.95 0.83 -14.43
CA LYS A 49 -6.35 0.57 -15.74
C LYS A 49 -4.98 -0.10 -15.60
N MET A 50 -4.19 0.30 -14.62
CA MET A 50 -2.86 -0.27 -14.37
C MET A 50 -2.93 -1.64 -13.68
N PHE A 51 -3.86 -1.83 -12.74
CA PHE A 51 -4.05 -3.08 -12.01
C PHE A 51 -5.50 -3.59 -12.07
N PRO A 52 -5.95 -4.14 -13.21
CA PRO A 52 -7.32 -4.63 -13.35
C PRO A 52 -7.66 -5.76 -12.35
N SER A 53 -6.69 -6.62 -12.02
CA SER A 53 -6.83 -7.72 -11.06
C SER A 53 -7.02 -7.26 -9.61
N MET A 54 -6.73 -6.00 -9.30
CA MET A 54 -6.96 -5.41 -7.98
C MET A 54 -8.45 -5.34 -7.63
N ILE A 55 -9.36 -5.57 -8.58
CA ILE A 55 -10.79 -5.81 -8.32
C ILE A 55 -11.03 -6.99 -7.37
N GLU A 56 -10.09 -7.95 -7.27
CA GLU A 56 -10.21 -9.07 -6.33
C GLU A 56 -9.84 -8.69 -4.89
N HIS A 57 -9.25 -7.50 -4.67
CA HIS A 57 -8.89 -7.03 -3.34
C HIS A 57 -10.13 -6.63 -2.54
N ARG A 58 -10.37 -7.37 -1.45
CA ARG A 58 -11.56 -7.22 -0.60
C ARG A 58 -11.44 -6.15 0.48
N CYS A 59 -10.21 -5.83 0.90
CA CYS A 59 -9.93 -4.87 1.96
C CYS A 59 -10.80 -5.14 3.23
N SER A 60 -11.19 -4.09 3.96
CA SER A 60 -12.10 -4.14 5.13
C SER A 60 -13.52 -4.55 4.78
N GLU A 61 -13.97 -4.26 3.56
CA GLU A 61 -15.35 -4.49 3.12
C GLU A 61 -15.67 -5.99 2.97
N GLY A 62 -14.65 -6.83 2.79
CA GLY A 62 -14.81 -8.30 2.73
C GLY A 62 -15.47 -8.81 1.43
N VAL A 63 -15.78 -7.92 0.50
CA VAL A 63 -16.43 -8.21 -0.79
C VAL A 63 -15.49 -7.92 -1.96
N ARG A 64 -15.74 -8.58 -3.10
CA ARG A 64 -15.01 -8.30 -4.35
C ARG A 64 -15.16 -6.82 -4.73
N GLY A 65 -14.07 -6.17 -5.09
CA GLY A 65 -14.00 -4.73 -5.37
C GLY A 65 -13.97 -3.84 -4.13
N GLY A 66 -13.93 -4.42 -2.94
CA GLY A 66 -13.94 -3.67 -1.68
C GLY A 66 -12.81 -2.65 -1.57
N PHE A 67 -11.63 -2.94 -2.12
CA PHE A 67 -10.56 -1.93 -2.17
C PHE A 67 -10.93 -0.73 -3.05
N PHE A 68 -11.47 -0.95 -4.24
CA PHE A 68 -11.90 0.16 -5.10
C PHE A 68 -13.02 0.98 -4.49
N MET A 69 -13.95 0.36 -3.75
CA MET A 69 -14.94 1.10 -2.96
C MET A 69 -14.28 2.08 -1.98
N ARG A 70 -13.23 1.64 -1.27
CA ARG A 70 -12.46 2.52 -0.36
C ARG A 70 -11.70 3.62 -1.09
N VAL A 71 -11.24 3.36 -2.32
CA VAL A 71 -10.61 4.38 -3.17
C VAL A 71 -11.63 5.44 -3.57
N ASP A 72 -12.85 5.04 -3.92
CA ASP A 72 -13.95 5.93 -4.30
C ASP A 72 -14.47 6.75 -3.11
N GLU A 73 -14.60 6.14 -1.93
CA GLU A 73 -14.96 6.84 -0.68
C GLU A 73 -13.92 7.86 -0.24
N GLY A 74 -12.66 7.64 -0.59
CA GLY A 74 -11.52 8.42 -0.12
C GLY A 74 -10.73 7.67 0.95
N THR A 75 -9.59 7.12 0.55
CA THR A 75 -8.62 6.50 1.45
C THR A 75 -7.26 7.18 1.34
N TRP A 76 -6.36 6.88 2.27
CA TRP A 76 -5.03 7.50 2.32
C TRP A 76 -4.03 6.73 1.47
N MET A 77 -3.01 7.45 0.98
CA MET A 77 -2.04 6.88 0.05
C MET A 77 -1.20 5.75 0.66
N GLY A 78 -1.03 5.73 1.99
CA GLY A 78 -0.39 4.60 2.68
C GLY A 78 -1.13 3.27 2.44
N HIS A 79 -2.46 3.32 2.48
CA HIS A 79 -3.30 2.15 2.23
C HIS A 79 -3.31 1.76 0.74
N VAL A 80 -3.24 2.73 -0.17
CA VAL A 80 -3.09 2.42 -1.60
C VAL A 80 -1.74 1.76 -1.90
N ILE A 81 -0.65 2.27 -1.30
CA ILE A 81 0.68 1.70 -1.46
C ILE A 81 0.75 0.26 -0.93
N GLU A 82 0.07 -0.04 0.18
CA GLU A 82 -0.07 -1.41 0.68
C GLU A 82 -0.61 -2.35 -0.40
N HIS A 83 -1.73 -1.97 -1.03
CA HIS A 83 -2.38 -2.79 -2.04
C HIS A 83 -1.57 -2.88 -3.33
N ILE A 84 -0.90 -1.81 -3.77
CA ILE A 84 0.01 -1.86 -4.93
C ILE A 84 1.18 -2.79 -4.62
N ALA A 85 1.79 -2.71 -3.43
CA ALA A 85 2.92 -3.56 -3.06
C ALA A 85 2.56 -5.05 -2.99
N LEU A 86 1.35 -5.38 -2.54
CA LEU A 86 0.82 -6.75 -2.57
C LEU A 86 0.53 -7.20 -4.01
N GLU A 87 -0.08 -6.33 -4.81
CA GLU A 87 -0.47 -6.67 -6.19
C GLU A 87 0.73 -6.95 -7.08
N ILE A 88 1.76 -6.08 -7.08
CA ILE A 88 2.95 -6.29 -7.92
C ILE A 88 3.72 -7.56 -7.53
N GLN A 89 3.70 -7.93 -6.25
CA GLN A 89 4.28 -9.21 -5.82
C GLN A 89 3.44 -10.39 -6.32
N THR A 90 2.11 -10.28 -6.24
CA THR A 90 1.18 -11.31 -6.71
C THR A 90 1.29 -11.53 -8.22
N LEU A 91 1.38 -10.44 -9.00
CA LEU A 91 1.60 -10.48 -10.44
C LEU A 91 2.97 -11.09 -10.80
N ALA A 92 3.96 -10.97 -9.93
CA ALA A 92 5.26 -11.64 -10.06
C ALA A 92 5.24 -13.11 -9.57
N GLY A 93 4.07 -13.68 -9.25
CA GLY A 93 3.91 -15.07 -8.85
C GLY A 93 4.18 -15.35 -7.37
N MET A 94 4.28 -14.32 -6.52
CA MET A 94 4.46 -14.48 -5.08
C MET A 94 3.11 -14.43 -4.35
N ASP A 95 2.75 -15.52 -3.67
CA ASP A 95 1.52 -15.59 -2.87
C ASP A 95 1.62 -14.70 -1.63
N THR A 96 1.17 -13.45 -1.77
CA THR A 96 1.12 -12.44 -0.72
C THR A 96 -0.28 -11.85 -0.64
N GLY A 97 -0.72 -11.48 0.56
CA GLY A 97 -2.08 -10.96 0.72
C GLY A 97 -2.42 -10.43 2.11
N PHE A 98 -1.42 -10.38 2.99
CA PHE A 98 -1.60 -9.74 4.30
C PHE A 98 -1.02 -8.32 4.23
N GLY A 99 -1.85 -7.34 4.55
CA GLY A 99 -1.46 -5.95 4.67
C GLY A 99 -2.12 -5.27 5.87
N ARG A 100 -1.45 -4.25 6.41
CA ARG A 100 -1.98 -3.31 7.41
C ARG A 100 -1.30 -1.95 7.29
N THR A 101 -2.11 -0.91 7.25
CA THR A 101 -1.66 0.48 7.31
C THR A 101 -2.20 1.13 8.58
N ARG A 102 -1.30 1.66 9.42
CA ARG A 102 -1.67 2.31 10.69
C ARG A 102 -0.73 3.44 11.04
N THR A 103 -1.25 4.44 11.75
CA THR A 103 -0.48 5.45 12.49
C THR A 103 -0.36 5.02 13.94
N PRO A 104 0.84 4.74 14.46
CA PRO A 104 1.04 4.43 15.86
C PRO A 104 0.80 5.64 16.75
N GLU A 105 0.39 5.37 17.98
CA GLU A 105 0.23 6.38 19.00
C GLU A 105 1.56 7.10 19.28
N GLY A 106 1.52 8.43 19.32
CA GLY A 106 2.71 9.28 19.51
C GLY A 106 3.56 9.52 18.26
N GLU A 107 3.19 8.96 17.10
CA GLU A 107 3.82 9.28 15.83
C GLU A 107 3.29 10.63 15.28
N LYS A 108 4.11 11.31 14.47
CA LYS A 108 3.72 12.55 13.78
C LYS A 108 2.50 12.32 12.87
N GLU A 109 1.54 13.25 12.89
CA GLU A 109 0.42 13.26 11.94
C GLU A 109 0.92 13.20 10.48
N GLY A 110 0.24 12.42 9.64
CA GLY A 110 0.64 12.17 8.26
C GLY A 110 1.70 11.07 8.09
N VAL A 111 2.25 10.53 9.17
CA VAL A 111 3.20 9.41 9.13
C VAL A 111 2.49 8.09 9.42
N TYR A 112 2.71 7.11 8.54
CA TYR A 112 2.08 5.80 8.60
C TYR A 112 3.12 4.69 8.56
N TYR A 113 2.81 3.59 9.22
CA TYR A 113 3.47 2.32 8.95
C TYR A 113 2.58 1.53 7.99
N VAL A 114 3.12 1.31 6.80
CA VAL A 114 2.55 0.47 5.75
C VAL A 114 3.22 -0.88 5.84
N VAL A 115 2.46 -1.90 6.19
CA VAL A 115 2.97 -3.24 6.49
C VAL A 115 2.36 -4.22 5.54
N PHE A 116 3.16 -5.05 4.89
CA PHE A 116 2.67 -6.07 3.97
C PHE A 116 3.54 -7.32 3.96
N SER A 117 2.96 -8.46 3.62
CA SER A 117 3.66 -9.74 3.52
C SER A 117 4.60 -9.79 2.31
N TYR A 118 5.71 -10.52 2.46
CA TYR A 118 6.62 -10.85 1.36
C TYR A 118 6.93 -12.36 1.33
N ILE A 119 7.35 -12.85 0.17
CA ILE A 119 7.93 -14.20 0.01
C ILE A 119 9.45 -14.14 0.06
N GLU A 120 10.04 -13.31 -0.81
CA GLU A 120 11.46 -12.97 -0.84
C GLU A 120 11.67 -11.53 -0.32
N ALA A 121 12.66 -11.35 0.55
CA ALA A 121 12.85 -10.07 1.25
C ALA A 121 13.24 -8.94 0.28
N ASP A 122 14.12 -9.22 -0.66
CA ASP A 122 14.58 -8.24 -1.65
C ASP A 122 13.43 -7.82 -2.57
N ALA A 123 12.56 -8.76 -2.94
CA ALA A 123 11.36 -8.47 -3.71
C ALA A 123 10.37 -7.60 -2.91
N GLY A 124 10.20 -7.86 -1.61
CA GLY A 124 9.37 -7.03 -0.73
C GLY A 124 9.90 -5.60 -0.58
N VAL A 125 11.23 -5.42 -0.43
CA VAL A 125 11.86 -4.10 -0.36
C VAL A 125 11.72 -3.35 -1.68
N TYR A 126 11.89 -4.05 -2.81
CA TYR A 126 11.64 -3.48 -4.13
C TYR A 126 10.17 -3.05 -4.26
N ALA A 127 9.24 -3.92 -3.87
CA ALA A 127 7.81 -3.65 -3.94
C ALA A 127 7.40 -2.41 -3.13
N ALA A 128 7.99 -2.19 -1.95
CA ALA A 128 7.75 -0.98 -1.16
C ALA A 128 8.09 0.30 -1.94
N LYS A 129 9.26 0.33 -2.59
CA LYS A 129 9.76 1.49 -3.34
C LYS A 129 8.96 1.68 -4.62
N ALA A 130 8.79 0.60 -5.39
CA ALA A 130 8.03 0.62 -6.63
C ALA A 130 6.58 1.07 -6.39
N ALA A 131 5.91 0.57 -5.35
CA ALA A 131 4.55 0.97 -5.03
C ALA A 131 4.43 2.47 -4.72
N LYS A 132 5.41 3.05 -4.01
CA LYS A 132 5.48 4.50 -3.78
C LYS A 132 5.67 5.27 -5.08
N ASP A 133 6.59 4.85 -5.94
CA ASP A 133 6.86 5.55 -7.21
C ASP A 133 5.69 5.44 -8.20
N ILE A 134 5.04 4.26 -8.28
CA ILE A 134 3.80 4.03 -9.04
C ILE A 134 2.70 4.96 -8.53
N ALA A 135 2.47 5.00 -7.23
CA ALA A 135 1.44 5.87 -6.65
C ALA A 135 1.72 7.35 -6.98
N GLU A 136 2.97 7.82 -6.91
CA GLU A 136 3.33 9.18 -7.33
C GLU A 136 3.04 9.45 -8.82
N ALA A 137 3.35 8.49 -9.70
CA ALA A 137 3.03 8.60 -11.13
C ALA A 137 1.51 8.67 -11.37
N LEU A 138 0.73 7.81 -10.71
CA LEU A 138 -0.73 7.78 -10.79
C LEU A 138 -1.35 9.08 -10.25
N ILE A 139 -0.82 9.65 -9.17
CA ILE A 139 -1.26 10.95 -8.65
C ILE A 139 -0.98 12.06 -9.67
N ALA A 140 0.22 12.05 -10.27
CA ALA A 140 0.65 13.05 -11.24
C ALA A 140 0.01 12.89 -12.64
N GLY A 141 -0.73 11.80 -12.88
CA GLY A 141 -1.28 11.49 -14.20
C GLY A 141 -0.22 11.15 -15.24
N LYS A 142 0.91 10.60 -14.82
CA LYS A 142 2.05 10.21 -15.68
C LYS A 142 2.09 8.70 -15.86
N GLU A 143 2.75 8.26 -16.93
CA GLU A 143 3.10 6.86 -17.13
C GLU A 143 4.22 6.43 -16.16
N TYR A 144 4.24 5.14 -15.81
CA TYR A 144 5.23 4.50 -14.96
C TYR A 144 5.83 3.30 -15.71
#